data_AF-A0A8G2CIZ4-F1
#
_entry.id   AF-A0A8G2CIZ4-F1
#
_cell.length_a   1.000
_cell.length_b   1.000
_cell.length_c   1.000
_cell.angle_alpha   90.00
_cell.angle_beta   90.00
_cell.angle_gamma   90.00
#
_symmetry.space_group_name_H-M   'P 1'
#
loop_
_entity.id
_entity.type
_entity.pdbx_description
1 polymer ?
#
loop_
_entity_poly.entity_id
_entity_poly.type
_entity_poly.pdbx_seq_one_letter_code
_entity_poly.pdbx_strand_id
1 'polypeptide(L)'
;MRWSLGVTSDMIVMISGAQQKNIDRRIIGVIEAAPYLGQNPRASQRISVYVNGTIQCESALSRPGLIAFFIPDEALGQPISISLDHPDALSPAAAGQVEDRRRLAFACRRLHIWSVARYPQSTQPSLCPVLGTPAELLSAFESLGDNCEFGIAQRLSGCEPLGLLRFTATPLPSLIDLLLHEGGGIGDPTTIELDLRGEPQEYILTEKRYNLTYHTFIYADQMPAARVRHRESQKLTLLRRRMLDDLKSARRIYVVKHNVALREEDVISLFLLLRHYGANRLLYVAPAEIDNPPGSVELLMPGLARGYIDRFAPYDNAADVSLECWLAICRQAERLLAGDTPC
;
A
#
# COMPACT_ATOMS: atom_id res chain seq x y z
N MET A 1 23.40 5.77 -0.83
CA MET A 1 22.95 4.35 -0.77
C MET A 1 24.12 3.52 -0.27
N ARG A 2 23.94 2.72 0.78
CA ARG A 2 25.01 1.88 1.34
C ARG A 2 24.59 0.42 1.23
N TRP A 3 25.48 -0.44 0.71
CA TRP A 3 25.26 -1.88 0.62
C TRP A 3 25.59 -2.54 1.96
N SER A 4 24.75 -3.47 2.39
CA SER A 4 25.10 -4.42 3.43
C SER A 4 26.16 -5.39 2.91
N LEU A 5 27.07 -5.77 3.80
CA LEU A 5 28.16 -6.69 3.52
C LEU A 5 28.01 -7.94 4.38
N GLY A 6 28.30 -9.11 3.82
CA GLY A 6 28.25 -10.38 4.56
C GLY A 6 26.86 -11.02 4.51
N VAL A 7 26.47 -11.71 5.59
CA VAL A 7 25.14 -12.36 5.75
C VAL A 7 24.33 -11.80 6.92
N THR A 8 24.92 -10.89 7.69
CA THR A 8 24.28 -10.19 8.79
C THR A 8 24.66 -8.71 8.73
N SER A 9 23.78 -7.82 9.19
CA SER A 9 24.11 -6.42 9.45
C SER A 9 23.52 -6.00 10.78
N ASP A 10 24.30 -5.27 11.57
CA ASP A 10 23.86 -4.78 12.88
C ASP A 10 23.85 -3.25 12.91
N MET A 11 22.85 -2.70 13.57
CA MET A 11 22.81 -1.28 13.90
C MET A 11 22.26 -1.10 15.32
N ILE A 12 22.86 -0.16 16.04
CA ILE A 12 22.40 0.22 17.36
C ILE A 12 21.69 1.56 17.24
N VAL A 13 20.46 1.62 17.71
CA VAL A 13 19.66 2.84 17.74
C VAL A 13 19.32 3.20 19.18
N MET A 14 19.48 4.48 19.50
CA MET A 14 19.04 5.08 20.75
C MET A 14 17.77 5.86 20.48
N ILE A 15 16.64 5.42 21.05
CA ILE A 15 15.37 6.16 20.95
C ILE A 15 15.24 7.03 22.20
N SER A 16 15.66 8.29 22.08
CA SER A 16 15.51 9.30 23.13
C SER A 16 14.02 9.59 23.39
N GLY A 17 13.61 9.56 24.66
CA GLY A 17 12.21 9.80 25.08
C GLY A 17 11.38 8.54 25.33
N ALA A 18 11.92 7.34 25.05
CA ALA A 18 11.28 6.06 25.36
C ALA A 18 11.48 5.58 26.81
N GLN A 19 12.03 6.42 27.71
CA GLN A 19 12.30 6.05 29.10
C GLN A 19 11.05 5.87 29.97
N GLN A 20 9.90 6.38 29.54
CA GLN A 20 8.63 5.93 30.08
C GLN A 20 8.15 4.77 29.19
N LYS A 21 7.88 3.60 29.79
CA LYS A 21 6.97 2.59 29.23
C LYS A 21 5.60 3.26 29.07
N ASN A 22 5.44 4.05 28.01
CA ASN A 22 4.18 4.65 27.68
C ASN A 22 3.42 3.59 26.89
N ILE A 23 2.59 2.83 27.61
CA ILE A 23 1.80 1.70 27.11
C ILE A 23 0.95 2.12 25.89
N ASP A 24 0.71 3.42 25.73
CA ASP A 24 -0.11 4.01 24.68
C ASP A 24 0.68 4.33 23.41
N ARG A 25 1.89 3.78 23.19
CA ARG A 25 2.67 3.98 21.96
C ARG A 25 3.25 2.67 21.42
N ARG A 26 3.26 2.52 20.09
CA ARG A 26 4.05 1.52 19.36
C ARG A 26 5.22 2.23 18.68
N ILE A 27 6.34 1.54 18.57
CA ILE A 27 7.45 2.01 17.76
C ILE A 27 7.58 1.11 16.53
N ILE A 28 7.74 1.73 15.37
CA ILE A 28 7.82 1.05 14.08
C ILE A 28 9.11 1.47 13.39
N GLY A 29 9.86 0.50 12.91
CA GLY A 29 10.96 0.70 11.97
C GLY A 29 10.51 0.41 10.54
N VAL A 30 10.93 1.23 9.57
CA VAL A 30 10.83 0.91 8.14
C VAL A 30 12.15 1.12 7.45
N ILE A 31 12.59 0.11 6.71
CA ILE A 31 13.80 0.15 5.90
C ILE A 31 13.41 0.27 4.42
N GLU A 32 13.91 1.31 3.75
CA GLU A 32 13.92 1.37 2.29
C GLU A 32 15.12 0.56 1.78
N ALA A 33 14.83 -0.60 1.19
CA ALA A 33 15.82 -1.59 0.78
C ALA A 33 15.73 -1.87 -0.73
N ALA A 34 16.88 -2.04 -1.37
CA ALA A 34 16.98 -2.59 -2.72
C ALA A 34 17.82 -3.87 -2.71
N PRO A 35 17.29 -5.01 -3.17
CA PRO A 35 18.01 -6.28 -3.12
C PRO A 35 19.12 -6.34 -4.16
N TYR A 36 20.17 -7.11 -3.86
CA TYR A 36 21.20 -7.50 -4.82
C TYR A 36 20.89 -8.91 -5.36
N LEU A 37 20.37 -8.98 -6.59
CA LEU A 37 19.90 -10.24 -7.19
C LEU A 37 20.91 -10.87 -8.18
N GLY A 38 22.09 -10.27 -8.32
CA GLY A 38 23.06 -10.64 -9.35
C GLY A 38 22.44 -10.58 -10.76
N GLN A 39 22.64 -11.63 -11.56
CA GLN A 39 22.10 -11.74 -12.91
C GLN A 39 20.74 -12.44 -13.00
N ASN A 40 20.13 -12.85 -11.87
CA ASN A 40 18.85 -13.54 -11.90
C ASN A 40 17.71 -12.57 -11.55
N PRO A 41 17.00 -11.99 -12.53
CA PRO A 41 15.90 -11.06 -12.26
C PRO A 41 14.68 -11.73 -11.61
N ARG A 42 14.62 -13.07 -11.56
CA ARG A 42 13.56 -13.83 -10.89
C ARG A 42 13.93 -14.23 -9.46
N ALA A 43 15.15 -13.96 -9.02
CA ALA A 43 15.56 -14.22 -7.65
C ALA A 43 14.88 -13.25 -6.68
N SER A 44 14.87 -13.63 -5.42
CA SER A 44 14.54 -12.75 -4.30
C SER A 44 15.64 -12.84 -3.25
N GLN A 45 15.83 -11.75 -2.51
CA GLN A 45 16.72 -11.69 -1.37
C GLN A 45 15.88 -11.80 -0.10
N ARG A 46 16.04 -12.87 0.67
CA ARG A 46 15.41 -12.97 2.00
C ARG A 46 16.11 -12.06 2.99
N ILE A 47 15.31 -11.42 3.83
CA ILE A 47 15.74 -10.54 4.90
C ILE A 47 14.88 -10.83 6.12
N SER A 48 15.52 -11.23 7.22
CA SER A 48 14.88 -11.38 8.53
C SER A 48 15.35 -10.25 9.44
N VAL A 49 14.41 -9.55 10.08
CA VAL A 49 14.69 -8.42 10.96
C VAL A 49 14.55 -8.88 12.41
N TYR A 50 15.58 -8.63 13.21
CA TYR A 50 15.62 -8.90 14.64
C TYR A 50 15.73 -7.60 15.39
N VAL A 51 15.03 -7.52 16.51
CA VAL A 51 15.17 -6.44 17.50
C VAL A 51 15.57 -7.07 18.81
N ASN A 52 16.75 -6.71 19.32
CA ASN A 52 17.37 -7.29 20.52
C ASN A 52 17.40 -8.83 20.50
N GLY A 53 17.65 -9.43 19.33
CA GLY A 53 17.71 -10.89 19.14
C GLY A 53 16.37 -11.58 18.92
N THR A 54 15.24 -10.87 19.02
CA THR A 54 13.91 -11.43 18.71
C THR A 54 13.50 -11.09 17.29
N ILE A 55 13.14 -12.10 16.50
CA ILE A 55 12.66 -11.90 15.14
C ILE A 55 11.35 -11.11 15.13
N GLN A 56 11.29 -10.07 14.31
CA GLN A 56 10.12 -9.19 14.18
C GLN A 56 9.40 -9.41 12.86
N CYS A 57 10.14 -9.60 11.77
CA CYS A 57 9.55 -9.90 10.48
C CYS A 57 10.52 -10.63 9.56
N GLU A 58 9.96 -11.36 8.61
CA GLU A 58 10.66 -11.89 7.45
C GLU A 58 10.06 -11.33 6.17
N SER A 59 10.93 -10.99 5.22
CA SER A 59 10.56 -10.47 3.92
C SER A 59 11.46 -11.04 2.82
N ALA A 60 10.94 -11.09 1.60
CA ALA A 60 11.67 -11.51 0.41
C ALA A 60 11.54 -10.44 -0.66
N LEU A 61 12.65 -9.76 -0.98
CA LEU A 61 12.66 -8.66 -1.94
C LEU A 61 13.17 -9.13 -3.29
N SER A 62 12.33 -9.02 -4.33
CA SER A 62 12.71 -9.19 -5.74
C SER A 62 12.89 -7.86 -6.47
N ARG A 63 12.62 -6.73 -5.80
CA ARG A 63 12.79 -5.36 -6.30
C ARG A 63 12.95 -4.39 -5.12
N PRO A 64 13.35 -3.13 -5.36
CA PRO A 64 13.32 -2.11 -4.31
C PRO A 64 11.96 -2.02 -3.63
N GLY A 65 11.95 -1.88 -2.31
CA GLY A 65 10.73 -1.87 -1.50
C GLY A 65 10.97 -1.42 -0.06
N LEU A 66 9.92 -1.55 0.75
CA LEU A 66 9.91 -1.20 2.17
C LEU A 66 9.82 -2.48 3.01
N ILE A 67 10.54 -2.51 4.13
CA ILE A 67 10.40 -3.55 5.16
C ILE A 67 10.01 -2.87 6.46
N ALA A 68 8.76 -3.07 6.90
CA ALA A 68 8.29 -2.60 8.20
C ALA A 68 8.41 -3.68 9.28
N PHE A 69 8.70 -3.25 10.50
CA PHE A 69 8.74 -4.10 11.68
C PHE A 69 8.39 -3.30 12.93
N PHE A 70 7.86 -3.99 13.94
CA PHE A 70 7.64 -3.40 15.25
C PHE A 70 8.90 -3.48 16.10
N ILE A 71 9.09 -2.48 16.95
CA ILE A 71 10.05 -2.53 18.04
C ILE A 71 9.25 -2.91 19.29
N PRO A 72 9.52 -4.09 19.90
CA PRO A 72 8.79 -4.55 21.08
C PRO A 72 8.92 -3.56 22.25
N ASP A 73 7.88 -3.47 23.08
CA ASP A 73 7.88 -2.56 24.23
C ASP A 73 9.00 -2.91 25.23
N GLU A 74 9.39 -4.20 25.30
CA GLU A 74 10.47 -4.71 26.13
C GLU A 74 11.85 -4.23 25.67
N ALA A 75 11.98 -3.82 24.40
CA ALA A 75 13.22 -3.26 23.87
C ALA A 75 13.39 -1.77 24.23
N LEU A 76 12.35 -1.10 24.73
CA LEU A 76 12.38 0.33 25.06
C LEU A 76 13.15 0.61 26.37
N GLY A 77 13.82 1.76 26.42
CA GLY A 77 14.61 2.20 27.58
C GLY A 77 16.05 1.69 27.63
N GLN A 78 16.45 0.84 26.69
CA GLN A 78 17.81 0.34 26.49
C GLN A 78 18.28 0.63 25.06
N PRO A 79 19.59 0.53 24.75
CA PRO A 79 20.05 0.53 23.37
C PRO A 79 19.36 -0.58 22.57
N ILE A 80 18.76 -0.21 21.44
CA ILE A 80 18.05 -1.16 20.58
C ILE A 80 19.01 -1.64 19.50
N SER A 81 19.34 -2.93 19.54
CA SER A 81 20.07 -3.61 18.47
C SER A 81 19.07 -4.09 17.42
N ILE A 82 19.17 -3.54 16.22
CA ILE A 82 18.43 -4.01 15.05
C ILE A 82 19.42 -4.80 14.20
N SER A 83 19.17 -6.10 14.09
CA SER A 83 20.00 -7.02 13.32
C SER A 83 19.22 -7.50 12.10
N LEU A 84 19.89 -7.60 10.97
CA LEU A 84 19.32 -7.99 9.68
C LEU A 84 20.05 -9.22 9.18
N ASP A 85 19.37 -10.36 9.15
CA ASP A 85 19.90 -11.58 8.53
C ASP A 85 19.50 -11.62 7.07
N HIS A 86 20.48 -11.85 6.21
CA HIS A 86 20.30 -11.86 4.76
C HIS A 86 21.08 -13.04 4.15
N PRO A 87 20.56 -14.27 4.33
CA PRO A 87 21.29 -15.50 4.01
C PRO A 87 21.66 -15.62 2.53
N ASP A 88 20.87 -15.00 1.65
CA ASP A 88 21.01 -15.10 0.20
C ASP A 88 22.05 -14.11 -0.37
N ALA A 89 22.86 -13.44 0.47
CA ALA A 89 23.85 -12.47 0.01
C ALA A 89 24.82 -13.07 -1.02
N LEU A 90 25.00 -12.38 -2.16
CA LEU A 90 25.78 -12.85 -3.30
C LEU A 90 26.99 -11.96 -3.55
N SER A 91 28.06 -12.54 -4.09
CA SER A 91 29.23 -11.79 -4.52
C SER A 91 29.12 -11.40 -6.01
N PRO A 92 29.46 -10.15 -6.40
CA PRO A 92 29.56 -9.79 -7.82
C PRO A 92 30.50 -10.69 -8.62
N ALA A 93 31.60 -11.15 -8.02
CA ALA A 93 32.51 -12.11 -8.65
C ALA A 93 31.85 -13.47 -8.90
N ALA A 94 30.91 -13.90 -8.06
CA ALA A 94 30.15 -15.13 -8.30
C ALA A 94 29.23 -15.01 -9.54
N ALA A 95 28.90 -13.79 -9.96
CA ALA A 95 28.15 -13.51 -11.18
C ALA A 95 29.05 -13.29 -12.42
N GLY A 96 30.38 -13.43 -12.29
CA GLY A 96 31.34 -13.42 -13.40
C GLY A 96 31.59 -12.07 -14.06
N GLN A 97 31.15 -10.94 -13.46
CA GLN A 97 31.23 -9.62 -14.10
C GLN A 97 32.40 -8.74 -13.62
N VAL A 98 32.92 -8.99 -12.42
CA VAL A 98 33.92 -8.14 -11.75
C VAL A 98 34.68 -8.96 -10.71
N GLU A 99 35.89 -8.55 -10.35
CA GLU A 99 36.70 -9.23 -9.31
C GLU A 99 36.23 -8.97 -7.87
N ASP A 100 35.17 -8.19 -7.66
CA ASP A 100 34.65 -7.86 -6.33
C ASP A 100 34.07 -9.10 -5.64
N ARG A 101 34.78 -9.60 -4.63
CA ARG A 101 34.42 -10.80 -3.88
C ARG A 101 33.49 -10.54 -2.69
N ARG A 102 33.16 -9.28 -2.39
CA ARG A 102 32.31 -8.94 -1.23
C ARG A 102 30.91 -9.51 -1.42
N ARG A 103 30.37 -10.17 -0.39
CA ARG A 103 28.96 -10.59 -0.39
C ARG A 103 28.08 -9.37 -0.16
N LEU A 104 27.30 -8.99 -1.16
CA LEU A 104 26.31 -7.93 -1.13
C LEU A 104 24.93 -8.57 -0.98
N ALA A 105 24.08 -8.00 -0.14
CA ALA A 105 22.73 -8.54 0.06
C ALA A 105 21.65 -7.54 -0.33
N PHE A 106 21.64 -6.37 0.32
CA PHE A 106 20.73 -5.30 -0.05
C PHE A 106 21.38 -3.95 0.20
N ALA A 107 20.88 -2.95 -0.48
CA ALA A 107 21.24 -1.57 -0.23
C ALA A 107 20.18 -0.92 0.67
N CYS A 108 20.61 -0.44 1.83
CA CYS A 108 19.80 0.41 2.68
C CYS A 108 19.90 1.85 2.16
N ARG A 109 18.75 2.43 1.80
CA ARG A 109 18.66 3.85 1.41
C ARG A 109 18.33 4.72 2.60
N ARG A 110 17.33 4.31 3.40
CA ARG A 110 16.87 4.99 4.60
C ARG A 110 16.34 3.98 5.61
N LEU A 111 16.57 4.26 6.89
CA LEU A 111 15.83 3.69 8.00
C LEU A 111 15.04 4.83 8.63
N HIS A 112 13.75 4.60 8.79
CA HIS A 112 12.86 5.49 9.51
C HIS A 112 12.36 4.78 10.76
N ILE A 113 12.28 5.52 11.86
CA ILE A 113 11.71 5.03 13.12
C ILE A 113 10.65 6.03 13.54
N TRP A 114 9.43 5.54 13.73
CA TRP A 114 8.30 6.33 14.18
C TRP A 114 7.82 5.84 15.53
N SER A 115 7.46 6.78 16.40
CA SER A 115 6.64 6.50 17.57
C SER A 115 5.21 6.88 17.24
N VAL A 116 4.29 5.94 17.42
CA VAL A 116 2.91 6.11 17.03
C VAL A 116 1.99 5.76 18.20
N ALA A 117 1.00 6.59 18.47
CA ALA A 117 0.04 6.33 19.54
C ALA A 117 -0.75 5.04 19.27
N ARG A 118 -0.87 4.17 20.28
CA ARG A 118 -1.86 3.09 20.30
C ARG A 118 -3.20 3.74 20.57
N TYR A 119 -4.16 3.51 19.69
CA TYR A 119 -5.54 3.81 20.02
C TYR A 119 -6.14 2.63 20.78
N PRO A 120 -6.92 2.86 21.85
CA PRO A 120 -7.68 1.80 22.46
C PRO A 120 -8.63 1.17 21.43
N GLN A 121 -8.74 -0.16 21.45
CA GLN A 121 -9.75 -0.90 20.69
C GLN A 121 -11.13 -0.30 21.00
N SER A 122 -11.92 -0.09 19.95
CA SER A 122 -13.00 0.89 19.90
C SER A 122 -13.94 0.94 21.11
N THR A 123 -14.31 2.16 21.51
CA THR A 123 -15.64 2.42 22.07
C THR A 123 -16.67 2.21 20.96
N GLN A 124 -17.77 1.53 21.31
CA GLN A 124 -18.93 1.20 20.49
C GLN A 124 -19.33 2.28 19.46
N PRO A 125 -19.94 1.88 18.32
CA PRO A 125 -20.42 2.82 17.31
C PRO A 125 -21.37 3.85 17.93
N SER A 126 -20.94 5.10 18.01
CA SER A 126 -21.83 6.23 18.29
C SER A 126 -22.69 6.46 17.05
N LEU A 127 -24.00 6.25 17.16
CA LEU A 127 -25.03 6.51 16.15
C LEU A 127 -25.23 8.01 15.87
N CYS A 128 -24.16 8.79 15.73
CA CYS A 128 -24.27 10.14 15.23
C CYS A 128 -24.60 10.06 13.74
N PRO A 129 -25.72 10.65 13.28
CA PRO A 129 -26.03 10.67 11.86
C PRO A 129 -24.97 11.51 11.15
N VAL A 130 -24.18 10.86 10.30
CA VAL A 130 -23.37 11.57 9.30
C VAL A 130 -24.35 12.31 8.40
N LEU A 131 -24.30 13.64 8.42
CA LEU A 131 -25.07 14.49 7.52
C LEU A 131 -24.43 14.39 6.14
N GLY A 132 -25.06 13.66 5.22
CA GLY A 132 -24.61 13.54 3.84
C GLY A 132 -25.27 12.38 3.09
N THR A 133 -25.41 12.54 1.79
CA THR A 133 -25.80 11.46 0.88
C THR A 133 -24.70 10.39 0.79
N PRO A 134 -25.01 9.13 0.43
CA PRO A 134 -23.99 8.11 0.14
C PRO A 134 -22.94 8.58 -0.89
N ALA A 135 -23.35 9.38 -1.88
CA ALA A 135 -22.45 9.96 -2.87
C ALA A 135 -21.41 10.90 -2.24
N GLU A 136 -21.86 11.80 -1.36
CA GLU A 136 -20.99 12.75 -0.66
C GLU A 136 -20.00 12.03 0.25
N LEU A 137 -20.48 11.06 1.04
CA LEU A 137 -19.62 10.23 1.88
C LEU A 137 -18.52 9.55 1.05
N LEU A 138 -18.90 8.78 0.03
CA LEU A 138 -17.93 8.02 -0.75
C LEU A 138 -17.02 8.90 -1.62
N SER A 139 -17.38 10.16 -1.84
CA SER A 139 -16.49 11.13 -2.51
C SER A 139 -15.26 11.47 -1.66
N ALA A 140 -15.33 11.34 -0.33
CA ALA A 140 -14.19 11.57 0.55
C ALA A 140 -13.09 10.50 0.41
N PHE A 141 -13.40 9.38 -0.27
CA PHE A 141 -12.54 8.22 -0.38
C PHE A 141 -11.96 8.04 -1.79
N GLU A 142 -10.73 7.55 -1.87
CA GLU A 142 -10.03 7.26 -3.13
C GLU A 142 -9.50 5.81 -3.10
N SER A 143 -9.85 5.02 -4.11
CA SER A 143 -9.36 3.64 -4.23
C SER A 143 -7.86 3.61 -4.57
N LEU A 144 -7.10 2.73 -3.91
CA LEU A 144 -5.73 2.38 -4.28
C LEU A 144 -5.64 1.11 -5.15
N GLY A 145 -6.76 0.65 -5.74
CA GLY A 145 -6.79 -0.45 -6.70
C GLY A 145 -7.26 -1.78 -6.12
N ASP A 146 -6.45 -2.83 -6.29
CA ASP A 146 -6.78 -4.27 -6.17
C ASP A 146 -7.76 -4.79 -7.23
N ASN A 147 -8.98 -4.25 -7.30
CA ASN A 147 -9.96 -4.57 -8.34
C ASN A 147 -11.02 -3.46 -8.50
N CYS A 148 -12.14 -3.76 -9.17
CA CYS A 148 -13.20 -2.80 -9.43
C CYS A 148 -14.17 -2.55 -8.25
N GLU A 149 -14.14 -3.39 -7.21
CA GLU A 149 -15.19 -3.48 -6.19
C GLU A 149 -15.53 -2.13 -5.54
N PHE A 150 -14.53 -1.43 -4.99
CA PHE A 150 -14.78 -0.15 -4.32
C PHE A 150 -15.24 0.94 -5.30
N GLY A 151 -14.71 0.94 -6.52
CA GLY A 151 -15.17 1.85 -7.57
C GLY A 151 -16.63 1.61 -7.96
N ILE A 152 -17.10 0.35 -7.87
CA ILE A 152 -18.50 -0.04 -8.08
C ILE A 152 -19.36 0.40 -6.90
N ALA A 153 -18.90 0.25 -5.65
CA ALA A 153 -19.59 0.82 -4.48
C ALA A 153 -19.82 2.34 -4.64
N GLN A 154 -18.80 3.06 -5.09
CA GLN A 154 -18.89 4.49 -5.41
C GLN A 154 -19.95 4.76 -6.48
N ARG A 155 -19.90 4.03 -7.60
CA ARG A 155 -20.85 4.16 -8.72
C ARG A 155 -22.29 3.91 -8.30
N LEU A 156 -22.54 2.82 -7.57
CA LEU A 156 -23.88 2.45 -7.08
C LEU A 156 -24.45 3.50 -6.12
N SER A 157 -23.59 4.24 -5.44
CA SER A 157 -23.97 5.34 -4.54
C SER A 157 -24.12 6.68 -5.25
N GLY A 158 -23.96 6.75 -6.58
CA GLY A 158 -24.02 7.98 -7.36
C GLY A 158 -22.73 8.82 -7.36
N CYS A 159 -21.60 8.24 -6.95
CA CYS A 159 -20.29 8.89 -6.92
C CYS A 159 -19.38 8.38 -8.05
N GLU A 160 -18.90 9.29 -8.90
CA GLU A 160 -18.01 8.96 -10.03
C GLU A 160 -16.68 9.74 -9.93
N PRO A 161 -15.84 9.49 -8.92
CA PRO A 161 -14.55 10.17 -8.84
C PRO A 161 -13.65 9.73 -9.99
N LEU A 162 -12.85 10.68 -10.49
CA LEU A 162 -11.79 10.39 -11.44
C LEU A 162 -10.53 10.05 -10.64
N GLY A 163 -10.18 8.77 -10.64
CA GLY A 163 -9.02 8.23 -9.92
C GLY A 163 -8.14 7.40 -10.84
N LEU A 164 -6.82 7.46 -10.64
CA LEU A 164 -5.87 6.67 -11.43
C LEU A 164 -6.07 5.17 -11.21
N LEU A 165 -6.31 4.77 -9.96
CA LEU A 165 -6.38 3.37 -9.54
C LEU A 165 -7.82 2.87 -9.36
N ARG A 166 -8.81 3.74 -9.57
CA ARG A 166 -10.22 3.34 -9.59
C ARG A 166 -10.45 2.37 -10.76
N PHE A 167 -11.10 1.25 -10.49
CA PHE A 167 -11.31 0.15 -11.46
C PHE A 167 -10.03 -0.51 -11.98
N THR A 168 -8.94 -0.43 -11.24
CA THR A 168 -7.64 -0.94 -11.69
C THR A 168 -7.18 -2.11 -10.83
N ALA A 169 -6.92 -3.24 -11.47
CA ALA A 169 -6.19 -4.34 -10.87
C ALA A 169 -4.76 -3.88 -10.58
N THR A 170 -4.42 -3.81 -9.29
CA THR A 170 -3.17 -3.20 -8.82
C THR A 170 -2.59 -4.07 -7.70
N PRO A 171 -1.65 -4.99 -8.01
CA PRO A 171 -0.98 -5.75 -6.98
C PRO A 171 -0.25 -4.83 -5.99
N LEU A 172 -0.33 -5.11 -4.68
CA LEU A 172 0.29 -4.27 -3.65
C LEU A 172 1.77 -3.93 -3.93
N PRO A 173 2.65 -4.86 -4.35
CA PRO A 173 4.04 -4.51 -4.64
C PRO A 173 4.17 -3.51 -5.80
N SER A 174 3.24 -3.51 -6.75
CA SER A 174 3.19 -2.53 -7.83
C SER A 174 2.66 -1.18 -7.38
N LEU A 175 1.69 -1.14 -6.47
CA LEU A 175 1.23 0.11 -5.84
C LEU A 175 2.38 0.79 -5.09
N ILE A 176 3.14 0.03 -4.31
CA ILE A 176 4.31 0.54 -3.58
C ILE A 176 5.33 1.11 -4.57
N ASP A 177 5.62 0.40 -5.66
CA ASP A 177 6.56 0.84 -6.70
C ASP A 177 6.09 2.12 -7.42
N LEU A 178 4.79 2.19 -7.73
CA LEU A 178 4.14 3.38 -8.29
C LEU A 178 4.31 4.58 -7.37
N LEU A 179 4.04 4.41 -6.07
CA LEU A 179 4.16 5.47 -5.08
C LEU A 179 5.61 5.85 -4.77
N LEU A 180 6.56 4.91 -4.76
CA LEU A 180 7.98 5.22 -4.53
C LEU A 180 8.58 6.05 -5.67
N HIS A 181 8.11 5.83 -6.89
CA HIS A 181 8.62 6.49 -8.10
C HIS A 181 7.70 7.59 -8.62
N GLU A 182 6.75 8.05 -7.81
CA GLU A 182 5.76 9.07 -8.15
C GLU A 182 5.04 8.81 -9.49
N GLY A 183 4.87 7.55 -9.87
CA GLY A 183 4.31 7.15 -11.17
C GLY A 183 5.15 7.53 -12.40
N GLY A 184 6.46 7.72 -12.24
CA GLY A 184 7.39 8.02 -13.33
C GLY A 184 7.14 7.16 -14.56
N GLY A 185 7.01 7.76 -15.74
CA GLY A 185 6.82 7.05 -17.02
C GLY A 185 5.50 6.29 -17.21
N ILE A 186 4.54 6.34 -16.26
CA ILE A 186 3.18 5.87 -16.54
C ILE A 186 2.57 6.69 -17.69
N GLY A 187 1.80 6.03 -18.54
CA GLY A 187 1.22 6.66 -19.72
C GLY A 187 2.17 6.80 -20.90
N ASP A 188 3.40 6.28 -20.82
CA ASP A 188 4.25 6.10 -22.01
C ASP A 188 3.53 5.17 -23.01
N PRO A 189 3.30 5.59 -24.27
CA PRO A 189 2.65 4.74 -25.26
C PRO A 189 3.34 3.37 -25.47
N THR A 190 4.64 3.27 -25.21
CA THR A 190 5.41 2.02 -25.36
C THR A 190 5.16 1.02 -24.24
N THR A 191 4.60 1.45 -23.11
CA THR A 191 4.26 0.59 -21.98
C THR A 191 2.78 0.18 -21.96
N ILE A 192 1.98 0.67 -22.91
CA ILE A 192 0.54 0.38 -23.00
C ILE A 192 0.26 -0.77 -23.97
N GLU A 193 -0.21 -1.88 -23.42
CA GLU A 193 -0.76 -3.03 -24.14
C GLU A 193 -2.28 -3.03 -24.13
N LEU A 194 -2.85 -3.52 -25.22
CA LEU A 194 -4.30 -3.67 -25.40
C LEU A 194 -4.57 -5.10 -25.84
N ASP A 195 -5.30 -5.84 -25.01
CA ASP A 195 -5.84 -7.16 -25.34
C ASP A 195 -7.33 -7.02 -25.69
N LEU A 196 -7.83 -7.81 -26.64
CA LEU A 196 -9.27 -7.93 -26.88
C LEU A 196 -9.84 -9.06 -26.03
N ARG A 197 -10.90 -8.80 -25.26
CA ARG A 197 -11.57 -9.81 -24.42
C ARG A 197 -13.09 -9.69 -24.48
N GLY A 198 -13.75 -10.83 -24.29
CA GLY A 198 -15.20 -10.93 -24.21
C GLY A 198 -15.90 -10.82 -25.57
N GLU A 199 -17.24 -10.87 -25.51
CA GLU A 199 -18.14 -10.64 -26.64
C GLU A 199 -19.24 -9.65 -26.18
N PRO A 200 -19.30 -8.42 -26.73
CA PRO A 200 -18.43 -7.87 -27.77
C PRO A 200 -16.98 -7.65 -27.31
N GLN A 201 -16.05 -7.66 -28.26
CA GLN A 201 -14.60 -7.57 -28.01
C GLN A 201 -14.19 -6.19 -27.46
N GLU A 202 -14.01 -6.12 -26.14
CA GLU A 202 -13.54 -4.94 -25.42
C GLU A 202 -12.00 -4.89 -25.43
N TYR A 203 -11.43 -3.69 -25.55
CA TYR A 203 -10.03 -3.46 -25.22
C TYR A 203 -9.81 -3.47 -23.69
N ILE A 204 -9.02 -4.40 -23.21
CA ILE A 204 -8.47 -4.43 -21.85
C ILE A 204 -7.06 -3.85 -21.91
N LEU A 205 -6.81 -2.83 -21.10
CA LEU A 205 -5.51 -2.16 -21.06
C LEU A 205 -4.63 -2.77 -19.98
N THR A 206 -3.37 -3.01 -20.31
CA THR A 206 -2.30 -3.24 -19.33
C THR A 206 -1.22 -2.17 -19.49
N GLU A 207 -0.96 -1.41 -18.42
CA GLU A 207 0.19 -0.54 -18.29
C GLU A 207 1.33 -1.34 -17.67
N LYS A 208 2.34 -1.67 -18.48
CA LYS A 208 3.39 -2.62 -18.10
C LYS A 208 4.27 -2.15 -16.97
N ARG A 209 4.57 -0.86 -16.88
CA ARG A 209 5.60 -0.35 -15.96
C ARG A 209 5.21 -0.63 -14.51
N TYR A 210 3.94 -0.43 -14.19
CA TYR A 210 3.41 -0.68 -12.85
C TYR A 210 2.44 -1.85 -12.81
N ASN A 211 2.32 -2.64 -13.88
CA ASN A 211 1.42 -3.80 -13.97
C ASN A 211 -0.02 -3.44 -13.54
N LEU A 212 -0.55 -2.37 -14.14
CA LEU A 212 -1.91 -1.89 -13.90
C LEU A 212 -2.82 -2.37 -15.02
N THR A 213 -3.90 -3.06 -14.67
CA THR A 213 -4.85 -3.58 -15.68
C THR A 213 -6.26 -3.09 -15.40
N TYR A 214 -6.96 -2.62 -16.43
CA TYR A 214 -8.35 -2.16 -16.31
C TYR A 214 -9.14 -2.28 -17.61
N HIS A 215 -10.46 -2.31 -17.46
CA HIS A 215 -11.45 -2.24 -18.53
C HIS A 215 -11.49 -0.83 -19.12
N THR A 216 -11.34 -0.70 -20.44
CA THR A 216 -11.46 0.60 -21.11
C THR A 216 -12.90 0.94 -21.45
N PHE A 217 -13.78 -0.06 -21.52
CA PHE A 217 -15.13 0.00 -22.07
C PHE A 217 -15.19 0.55 -23.50
N ILE A 218 -14.09 0.39 -24.25
CA ILE A 218 -14.00 0.73 -25.68
C ILE A 218 -13.92 -0.58 -26.45
N TYR A 219 -14.79 -0.75 -27.44
CA TYR A 219 -14.89 -1.97 -28.23
C TYR A 219 -14.15 -1.84 -29.57
N ALA A 220 -13.70 -2.98 -30.10
CA ALA A 220 -12.88 -3.05 -31.33
C ALA A 220 -13.55 -2.41 -32.55
N ASP A 221 -14.88 -2.46 -32.62
CA ASP A 221 -15.71 -1.89 -33.67
C ASP A 221 -15.91 -0.37 -33.53
N GLN A 222 -15.68 0.19 -32.34
CA GLN A 222 -15.87 1.62 -32.05
C GLN A 222 -14.63 2.46 -32.35
N MET A 223 -13.44 1.93 -32.10
CA MET A 223 -12.20 2.72 -32.19
C MET A 223 -10.98 1.85 -32.53
N PRO A 224 -10.14 2.24 -33.50
CA PRO A 224 -8.89 1.55 -33.77
C PRO A 224 -7.94 1.57 -32.55
N ALA A 225 -7.29 0.43 -32.26
CA ALA A 225 -6.38 0.26 -31.13
C ALA A 225 -5.31 1.36 -30.99
N ALA A 226 -4.77 1.89 -32.09
CA ALA A 226 -3.81 2.98 -32.05
C ALA A 226 -4.37 4.28 -31.43
N ARG A 227 -5.65 4.60 -31.71
CA ARG A 227 -6.34 5.74 -31.11
C ARG A 227 -6.68 5.49 -29.64
N VAL A 228 -7.09 4.26 -29.30
CA VAL A 228 -7.29 3.86 -27.90
C VAL A 228 -6.01 4.04 -27.10
N ARG A 229 -4.88 3.53 -27.60
CA ARG A 229 -3.57 3.67 -26.95
C ARG A 229 -3.17 5.13 -26.73
N HIS A 230 -3.36 5.98 -27.75
CA HIS A 230 -3.04 7.40 -27.63
C HIS A 230 -3.92 8.11 -26.59
N ARG A 231 -5.23 7.83 -26.59
CA ARG A 231 -6.19 8.35 -25.62
C ARG A 231 -5.84 7.91 -24.19
N GLU A 232 -5.57 6.63 -23.98
CA GLU A 232 -5.27 6.11 -22.64
C GLU A 232 -3.90 6.58 -22.14
N SER A 233 -2.91 6.78 -23.02
CA SER A 233 -1.63 7.43 -22.69
C SER A 233 -1.82 8.83 -22.11
N GLN A 234 -2.66 9.66 -22.75
CA GLN A 234 -2.97 11.00 -22.27
C GLN A 234 -3.75 10.96 -20.94
N LYS A 235 -4.74 10.07 -20.83
CA LYS A 235 -5.53 9.88 -19.61
C LYS A 235 -4.66 9.46 -18.43
N LEU A 236 -3.80 8.46 -18.59
CA LEU A 236 -2.89 7.99 -17.52
C LEU A 236 -1.94 9.09 -17.07
N THR A 237 -1.38 9.87 -18.02
CA THR A 237 -0.52 11.01 -17.70
C THR A 237 -1.24 12.07 -16.86
N LEU A 238 -2.49 12.38 -17.21
CA LEU A 238 -3.33 13.32 -16.46
C LEU A 238 -3.68 12.78 -15.07
N LEU A 239 -4.16 11.54 -14.99
CA LEU A 239 -4.61 10.93 -13.74
C LEU A 239 -3.45 10.76 -12.75
N ARG A 240 -2.22 10.45 -13.24
CA ARG A 240 -1.01 10.48 -12.41
C ARG A 240 -0.80 11.84 -11.76
N ARG A 241 -0.82 12.93 -12.55
CA ARG A 241 -0.59 14.28 -12.03
C ARG A 241 -1.61 14.62 -10.95
N ARG A 242 -2.89 14.37 -11.24
CA ARG A 242 -3.97 14.56 -10.27
C ARG A 242 -3.78 13.74 -8.99
N MET A 243 -3.44 12.45 -9.11
CA MET A 243 -3.19 11.61 -7.93
C MET A 243 -2.07 12.18 -7.06
N LEU A 244 -0.98 12.66 -7.65
CA LEU A 244 0.13 13.28 -6.91
C LEU A 244 -0.30 14.59 -6.22
N ASP A 245 -1.12 15.40 -6.89
CA ASP A 245 -1.66 16.63 -6.29
C ASP A 245 -2.62 16.31 -5.13
N ASP A 246 -3.48 15.30 -5.30
CA ASP A 246 -4.40 14.82 -4.27
C ASP A 246 -3.62 14.29 -3.05
N LEU A 247 -2.57 13.49 -3.28
CA LEU A 247 -1.66 12.97 -2.24
C LEU A 247 -0.96 14.10 -1.48
N LYS A 248 -0.51 15.15 -2.16
CA LYS A 248 0.11 16.32 -1.51
C LYS A 248 -0.90 17.13 -0.71
N SER A 249 -2.15 17.22 -1.19
CA SER A 249 -3.22 17.94 -0.50
C SER A 249 -3.75 17.21 0.73
N ALA A 250 -3.57 15.88 0.80
CA ALA A 250 -4.00 15.01 1.90
C ALA A 250 -5.50 15.11 2.25
N ARG A 251 -6.35 15.44 1.27
CA ARG A 251 -7.79 15.65 1.51
C ARG A 251 -8.58 14.34 1.59
N ARG A 252 -8.17 13.31 0.84
CA ARG A 252 -8.90 12.05 0.72
C ARG A 252 -8.50 11.05 1.81
N ILE A 253 -9.39 10.11 2.08
CA ILE A 253 -9.07 8.86 2.76
C ILE A 253 -8.79 7.82 1.68
N TYR A 254 -7.57 7.32 1.62
CA TYR A 254 -7.22 6.28 0.66
C TYR A 254 -7.71 4.93 1.15
N VAL A 255 -8.20 4.08 0.23
CA VAL A 255 -8.76 2.76 0.54
C VAL A 255 -7.91 1.69 -0.11
N VAL A 256 -7.45 0.73 0.70
CA VAL A 256 -6.81 -0.50 0.22
C VAL A 256 -7.55 -1.71 0.76
N LYS A 257 -7.78 -2.69 -0.11
CA LYS A 257 -8.31 -4.01 0.24
C LYS A 257 -7.66 -5.03 -0.66
N HIS A 258 -7.57 -6.28 -0.23
CA HIS A 258 -7.22 -7.42 -1.09
C HIS A 258 -8.07 -8.60 -0.62
N ASN A 259 -8.50 -9.47 -1.54
CA ASN A 259 -9.26 -10.66 -1.14
C ASN A 259 -8.40 -11.67 -0.34
N VAL A 260 -7.07 -11.56 -0.47
CA VAL A 260 -6.10 -12.25 0.39
C VAL A 260 -5.72 -11.30 1.53
N ALA A 261 -5.68 -11.84 2.75
CA ALA A 261 -5.33 -11.06 3.94
C ALA A 261 -3.96 -10.36 3.75
N LEU A 262 -3.94 -9.05 3.97
CA LEU A 262 -2.71 -8.27 4.00
C LEU A 262 -2.05 -8.41 5.36
N ARG A 263 -0.73 -8.47 5.38
CA ARG A 263 0.04 -8.36 6.61
C ARG A 263 -0.02 -6.91 7.11
N GLU A 264 -0.11 -6.73 8.43
CA GLU A 264 -0.17 -5.39 9.03
C GLU A 264 1.09 -4.58 8.68
N GLU A 265 2.26 -5.23 8.64
CA GLU A 265 3.54 -4.60 8.23
C GLU A 265 3.49 -4.00 6.81
N ASP A 266 2.83 -4.68 5.87
CA ASP A 266 2.71 -4.21 4.48
C ASP A 266 1.77 -3.00 4.40
N VAL A 267 0.67 -3.02 5.16
CA VAL A 267 -0.29 -1.90 5.27
C VAL A 267 0.39 -0.68 5.92
N ILE A 268 1.18 -0.90 6.97
CA ILE A 268 1.95 0.15 7.65
C ILE A 268 2.97 0.75 6.68
N SER A 269 3.68 -0.07 5.91
CA SER A 269 4.63 0.40 4.89
C SER A 269 3.95 1.30 3.87
N LEU A 270 2.78 0.88 3.38
CA LEU A 270 1.97 1.68 2.46
C LEU A 270 1.51 2.99 3.11
N PHE A 271 0.99 2.95 4.34
CA PHE A 271 0.56 4.13 5.07
C PHE A 271 1.68 5.15 5.22
N LEU A 272 2.86 4.71 5.65
CA LEU A 272 4.02 5.58 5.84
C LEU A 272 4.52 6.18 4.52
N LEU A 273 4.41 5.43 3.42
CA LEU A 273 4.68 5.94 2.09
C LEU A 273 3.67 7.01 1.67
N LEU A 274 2.37 6.84 1.95
CA LEU A 274 1.37 7.89 1.73
C LEU A 274 1.68 9.12 2.60
N ARG A 275 2.08 8.92 3.86
CA ARG A 275 2.47 10.00 4.78
C ARG A 275 3.70 10.79 4.31
N HIS A 276 4.51 10.24 3.41
CA HIS A 276 5.63 10.96 2.79
C HIS A 276 5.15 12.12 1.89
N TYR A 277 3.98 11.98 1.26
CA TYR A 277 3.42 13.01 0.38
C TYR A 277 2.70 14.12 1.14
N GLY A 278 2.14 13.82 2.30
CA GLY A 278 1.31 14.74 3.08
C GLY A 278 0.66 14.03 4.26
N ALA A 279 -0.23 14.70 4.98
CA ALA A 279 -0.96 14.13 6.12
C ALA A 279 -2.06 13.11 5.71
N ASN A 280 -1.76 12.25 4.72
CA ASN A 280 -2.68 11.30 4.13
C ASN A 280 -3.23 10.31 5.17
N ARG A 281 -4.45 9.85 4.91
CA ARG A 281 -5.18 8.91 5.75
C ARG A 281 -5.43 7.64 4.96
N LEU A 282 -5.30 6.48 5.60
CA LEU A 282 -5.49 5.17 4.99
C LEU A 282 -6.55 4.38 5.75
N LEU A 283 -7.49 3.83 4.98
CA LEU A 283 -8.42 2.81 5.41
C LEU A 283 -8.01 1.50 4.73
N TYR A 284 -7.52 0.55 5.51
CA TYR A 284 -7.32 -0.83 5.07
C TYR A 284 -8.56 -1.65 5.42
N VAL A 285 -9.12 -2.39 4.47
CA VAL A 285 -10.29 -3.24 4.71
C VAL A 285 -9.89 -4.71 4.69
N ALA A 286 -10.38 -5.45 5.69
CA ALA A 286 -10.15 -6.88 5.91
C ALA A 286 -11.49 -7.62 6.07
N PRO A 287 -11.53 -8.95 5.91
CA PRO A 287 -12.70 -9.74 6.30
C PRO A 287 -13.00 -9.57 7.80
N ALA A 288 -14.28 -9.57 8.15
CA ALA A 288 -14.74 -9.50 9.53
C ALA A 288 -14.27 -10.69 10.37
N GLU A 289 -14.05 -10.42 11.66
CA GLU A 289 -13.61 -11.39 12.66
C GLU A 289 -14.65 -11.46 13.79
N ILE A 290 -14.55 -12.46 14.66
CA ILE A 290 -15.52 -12.65 15.77
C ILE A 290 -15.59 -11.40 16.66
N ASP A 291 -14.45 -10.81 16.99
CA ASP A 291 -14.37 -9.63 17.85
C ASP A 291 -14.57 -8.31 17.06
N ASN A 292 -14.59 -8.38 15.72
CA ASN A 292 -14.65 -7.23 14.82
C ASN A 292 -15.73 -7.47 13.74
N PRO A 293 -17.01 -7.23 14.05
CA PRO A 293 -18.12 -7.58 13.18
C PRO A 293 -18.14 -6.73 11.89
N PRO A 294 -18.82 -7.19 10.83
CA PRO A 294 -18.96 -6.42 9.59
C PRO A 294 -19.48 -5.00 9.80
N GLY A 295 -18.92 -4.04 9.06
CA GLY A 295 -19.25 -2.62 9.18
C GLY A 295 -18.47 -1.88 10.26
N SER A 296 -17.76 -2.59 11.15
CA SER A 296 -16.94 -1.98 12.18
C SER A 296 -15.61 -1.45 11.64
N VAL A 297 -15.04 -0.48 12.34
CA VAL A 297 -13.72 0.11 12.05
C VAL A 297 -12.99 0.36 13.35
N GLU A 298 -11.73 -0.06 13.43
CA GLU A 298 -10.79 0.29 14.50
C GLU A 298 -9.73 1.26 13.98
N LEU A 299 -9.26 2.15 14.85
CA LEU A 299 -8.13 3.01 14.54
C LEU A 299 -6.86 2.29 15.00
N LEU A 300 -5.97 1.97 14.06
CA LEU A 300 -4.69 1.33 14.40
C LEU A 300 -3.69 2.37 14.93
N MET A 301 -3.76 3.58 14.37
CA MET A 301 -2.95 4.74 14.75
C MET A 301 -3.49 6.02 14.09
N PRO A 302 -3.02 7.22 14.51
CA PRO A 302 -3.47 8.46 13.88
C PRO A 302 -3.33 8.44 12.35
N GLY A 303 -4.45 8.58 11.65
CA GLY A 303 -4.52 8.53 10.19
C GLY A 303 -4.56 7.14 9.53
N LEU A 304 -4.48 6.03 10.28
CA LEU A 304 -4.60 4.67 9.74
C LEU A 304 -5.68 3.87 10.49
N ALA A 305 -6.72 3.47 9.76
CA ALA A 305 -7.81 2.67 10.27
C ALA A 305 -7.92 1.31 9.55
N ARG A 306 -8.44 0.31 10.26
CA ARG A 306 -8.83 -1.00 9.72
C ARG A 306 -10.35 -1.13 9.74
N GLY A 307 -10.95 -1.37 8.58
CA GLY A 307 -12.37 -1.67 8.44
C GLY A 307 -12.62 -3.16 8.22
N TYR A 308 -13.79 -3.63 8.64
CA TYR A 308 -14.15 -5.05 8.58
C TYR A 308 -15.37 -5.27 7.68
N ILE A 309 -15.17 -6.02 6.58
CA ILE A 309 -16.22 -6.32 5.62
C ILE A 309 -16.77 -7.73 5.82
N ASP A 310 -18.06 -7.93 5.56
CA ASP A 310 -18.69 -9.27 5.61
C ASP A 310 -18.12 -10.21 4.53
N ARG A 311 -17.92 -9.68 3.31
CA ARG A 311 -17.29 -10.39 2.20
C ARG A 311 -16.73 -9.40 1.18
N PHE A 312 -15.63 -9.77 0.54
CA PHE A 312 -15.20 -9.11 -0.68
C PHE A 312 -15.94 -9.68 -1.89
N ALA A 313 -16.09 -8.86 -2.93
CA ALA A 313 -16.54 -9.35 -4.22
C ALA A 313 -15.49 -10.31 -4.80
N PRO A 314 -15.89 -11.45 -5.38
CA PRO A 314 -14.98 -12.31 -6.12
C PRO A 314 -14.24 -11.55 -7.23
N TYR A 315 -12.99 -11.90 -7.52
CA TYR A 315 -12.20 -11.19 -8.55
C TYR A 315 -12.81 -11.29 -9.96
N ASP A 316 -13.50 -12.39 -10.25
CA ASP A 316 -14.21 -12.64 -11.50
C ASP A 316 -15.60 -11.98 -11.55
N ASN A 317 -16.11 -11.50 -10.43
CA ASN A 317 -17.39 -10.79 -10.35
C ASN A 317 -17.33 -9.63 -9.34
N ALA A 318 -16.57 -8.58 -9.68
CA ALA A 318 -16.44 -7.39 -8.83
C ALA A 318 -17.76 -6.63 -8.61
N ALA A 319 -18.83 -6.94 -9.34
CA ALA A 319 -20.15 -6.32 -9.20
C ALA A 319 -20.97 -6.87 -8.02
N ASP A 320 -20.61 -8.04 -7.46
CA ASP A 320 -21.22 -8.58 -6.23
C ASP A 320 -20.66 -7.87 -4.98
N VAL A 321 -20.88 -6.56 -4.93
CA VAL A 321 -20.39 -5.68 -3.87
C VAL A 321 -21.30 -5.74 -2.64
N SER A 322 -20.70 -5.83 -1.45
CA SER A 322 -21.42 -5.61 -0.20
C SER A 322 -21.62 -4.11 0.08
N LEU A 323 -22.53 -3.48 -0.66
CA LEU A 323 -22.69 -2.01 -0.65
C LEU A 323 -23.01 -1.45 0.74
N GLU A 324 -23.95 -2.05 1.46
CA GLU A 324 -24.34 -1.59 2.80
C GLU A 324 -23.17 -1.68 3.79
N CYS A 325 -22.37 -2.74 3.70
CA CYS A 325 -21.20 -2.90 4.56
C CYS A 325 -20.12 -1.87 4.22
N TRP A 326 -19.84 -1.64 2.92
CA TRP A 326 -18.93 -0.57 2.49
C TRP A 326 -19.36 0.81 2.98
N LEU A 327 -20.65 1.13 2.92
CA LEU A 327 -21.19 2.39 3.45
C LEU A 327 -21.02 2.49 4.97
N ALA A 328 -21.28 1.42 5.72
CA ALA A 328 -21.07 1.38 7.17
C ALA A 328 -19.60 1.63 7.54
N ILE A 329 -18.67 0.92 6.88
CA ILE A 329 -17.22 1.09 7.05
C ILE A 329 -16.82 2.53 6.76
N CYS A 330 -17.23 3.09 5.62
CA CYS A 330 -16.83 4.44 5.22
C CYS A 330 -17.36 5.50 6.21
N ARG A 331 -18.61 5.38 6.70
CA ARG A 331 -19.14 6.30 7.73
C ARG A 331 -18.31 6.26 9.00
N GLN A 332 -17.97 5.06 9.48
CA GLN A 332 -17.19 4.93 10.71
C GLN A 332 -15.74 5.39 10.53
N ALA A 333 -15.13 5.09 9.38
CA ALA A 333 -13.79 5.52 9.03
C ALA A 333 -13.69 7.05 8.92
N GLU A 334 -14.63 7.71 8.24
CA GLU A 334 -14.67 9.18 8.15
C GLU A 334 -14.71 9.82 9.54
N ARG A 335 -15.59 9.31 10.43
CA ARG A 335 -15.69 9.79 11.81
C ARG A 335 -14.39 9.63 12.59
N LEU A 336 -13.79 8.44 12.55
CA LEU A 336 -12.57 8.14 13.31
C LEU A 336 -11.35 8.91 12.76
N LEU A 337 -11.23 9.02 11.44
CA LEU A 337 -10.10 9.65 10.76
C LEU A 337 -10.24 11.17 10.60
N ALA A 338 -11.41 11.76 10.85
CA ALA A 338 -11.61 13.21 10.92
C ALA A 338 -11.21 13.79 12.28
N GLY A 339 -11.37 13.01 13.37
CA GLY A 339 -11.02 13.40 14.74
C GLY A 339 -9.52 13.63 14.99
N ASP A 340 -8.66 13.22 14.05
CA ASP A 340 -7.20 13.40 14.10
C ASP A 340 -6.72 14.75 13.50
N THR A 341 -7.63 15.62 13.06
CA THR A 341 -7.24 16.95 12.57
C THR A 341 -6.99 17.86 13.78
N PRO A 342 -5.77 18.36 14.04
CA PRO A 342 -5.59 19.40 15.03
C PRO A 342 -6.39 20.63 14.61
N CYS A 343 -7.20 21.16 15.54
CA CYS A 343 -7.96 22.40 15.37
C CYS A 343 -7.03 23.59 15.07
#